data_AF-A0A9Q2ZVV4-F1
#
_entry.id   AF-A0A9Q2ZVV4-F1
#
_cell.length_a   1.000
_cell.length_b   1.000
_cell.length_c   1.000
_cell.angle_alpha   90.00
_cell.angle_beta   90.00
_cell.angle_gamma   90.00
#
_symmetry.space_group_name_H-M   'P 1'
#
loop_
_entity.id
_entity.type
_entity.pdbx_description
1 polymer ?
#
loop_
_entity_poly.entity_id
_entity_poly.type
_entity_poly.pdbx_seq_one_letter_code
_entity_poly.pdbx_strand_id
1 'polypeptide(L)'
;MNEGMNKLNCEVGDLAITIDCRIPENMGNIVRIISADGFGQWEGHAEPLFTWNVEIATEGKALHYRLKDGSIGAFKAGPAPDKYLRRLTPPKGYLMDEFLEAEQLQIDFHEQDCLESADSLQSL
;
A
#
# COMPACT_ATOMS: atom_id res chain seq x y z
N MET A 1 -24.22 -20.38 10.03
CA MET A 1 -22.93 -20.63 9.37
C MET A 1 -22.37 -19.25 9.04
N ASN A 2 -21.40 -18.76 9.81
CA ASN A 2 -20.83 -17.43 9.59
C ASN A 2 -19.77 -17.55 8.50
N GLU A 3 -20.15 -17.19 7.27
CA GLU A 3 -19.21 -16.97 6.19
C GLU A 3 -18.28 -15.82 6.60
N GLY A 4 -17.04 -16.13 6.95
CA GLY A 4 -15.99 -15.14 7.09
C GLY A 4 -15.76 -14.54 5.72
N MET A 5 -16.38 -13.39 5.43
CA MET A 5 -15.98 -12.57 4.29
C MET A 5 -14.50 -12.26 4.46
N ASN A 6 -13.65 -12.98 3.72
CA ASN A 6 -12.21 -12.80 3.75
C ASN A 6 -11.91 -11.33 3.53
N LYS A 7 -11.41 -10.67 4.58
CA LYS A 7 -10.99 -9.28 4.52
C LYS A 7 -9.87 -9.19 3.48
N LEU A 8 -10.12 -8.44 2.40
CA LEU A 8 -9.12 -8.16 1.38
C LEU A 8 -8.01 -7.29 1.97
N ASN A 9 -6.77 -7.53 1.53
CA ASN A 9 -5.58 -6.81 1.97
C ASN A 9 -5.51 -5.40 1.37
N CYS A 10 -6.01 -5.24 0.14
CA CYS A 10 -5.95 -3.98 -0.60
C CYS A 10 -7.35 -3.49 -1.00
N GLU A 11 -7.45 -2.21 -1.35
CA GLU A 11 -8.60 -1.58 -2.00
C GLU A 11 -8.18 -0.83 -3.28
N VAL A 12 -9.15 -0.50 -4.14
CA VAL A 12 -8.90 0.29 -5.35
C VAL A 12 -8.28 1.64 -4.98
N GLY A 13 -7.21 2.02 -5.68
CA GLY A 13 -6.44 3.24 -5.44
C GLY A 13 -5.23 3.03 -4.52
N ASP A 14 -5.14 1.91 -3.81
CA ASP A 14 -3.98 1.61 -2.97
C ASP A 14 -2.70 1.46 -3.78
N LEU A 15 -1.59 1.82 -3.14
CA LEU A 15 -0.28 1.30 -3.50
C LEU A 15 -0.01 0.05 -2.65
N ALA A 16 0.43 -1.01 -3.31
CA ALA A 16 0.76 -2.27 -2.68
C ALA A 16 2.14 -2.76 -3.16
N ILE A 17 2.77 -3.60 -2.35
CA ILE A 17 3.96 -4.35 -2.72
C ILE A 17 3.59 -5.82 -2.91
N THR A 18 4.13 -6.42 -3.96
CA THR A 18 3.98 -7.86 -4.23
C THR A 18 4.89 -8.69 -3.33
N ILE A 19 4.33 -9.74 -2.73
CA ILE A 19 4.99 -10.59 -1.73
C ILE A 19 4.75 -12.07 -2.06
N ASP A 20 5.61 -12.96 -1.58
CA ASP A 20 5.46 -14.43 -1.69
C ASP A 20 5.11 -14.93 -3.09
N CYS A 21 5.58 -14.23 -4.12
CA CYS A 21 5.31 -14.53 -5.51
C CYS A 21 6.09 -15.75 -5.96
N ARG A 22 5.44 -16.64 -6.72
CA ARG A 22 6.09 -17.84 -7.28
C ARG A 22 7.19 -17.50 -8.30
N ILE A 23 7.03 -16.39 -9.03
CA ILE A 23 8.01 -15.84 -9.96
C ILE A 23 8.80 -14.77 -9.19
N PRO A 24 10.09 -14.99 -8.87
CA PRO A 24 10.88 -14.10 -8.02
C PRO A 24 11.00 -12.67 -8.57
N GLU A 25 10.98 -12.50 -9.90
CA GLU A 25 11.04 -11.21 -10.59
C GLU A 25 9.84 -10.31 -10.26
N ASN A 26 8.74 -10.90 -9.81
CA ASN A 26 7.59 -10.14 -9.34
C ASN A 26 7.71 -9.69 -7.91
N MET A 27 8.59 -10.27 -7.09
CA MET A 27 8.67 -9.96 -5.67
C MET A 27 9.21 -8.55 -5.44
N GLY A 28 8.56 -7.81 -4.57
CA GLY A 28 8.97 -6.44 -4.22
C GLY A 28 8.60 -5.38 -5.26
N ASN A 29 7.81 -5.71 -6.28
CA ASN A 29 7.27 -4.72 -7.20
C ASN A 29 6.21 -3.89 -6.48
N ILE A 30 6.31 -2.56 -6.63
CA ILE A 30 5.26 -1.66 -6.18
C ILE A 30 4.24 -1.55 -7.31
N VAL A 31 2.98 -1.78 -6.96
CA VAL A 31 1.86 -1.74 -7.88
C VAL A 31 0.76 -0.83 -7.36
N ARG A 32 0.02 -0.22 -8.28
CA ARG A 32 -1.22 0.50 -8.00
C ARG A 32 -2.41 -0.41 -8.29
N ILE A 33 -3.37 -0.45 -7.37
CA ILE A 33 -4.62 -1.18 -7.57
C ILE A 33 -5.57 -0.34 -8.42
N ILE A 34 -5.93 -0.84 -9.61
CA ILE A 34 -6.74 -0.11 -10.58
C ILE A 34 -8.22 -0.49 -10.49
N SER A 35 -8.52 -1.79 -10.41
CA SER A 35 -9.90 -2.29 -10.30
C SER A 35 -9.93 -3.72 -9.75
N ALA A 36 -11.11 -4.13 -9.27
CA ALA A 36 -11.37 -5.52 -8.94
C ALA A 36 -11.53 -6.35 -10.22
N ASP A 37 -10.84 -7.48 -10.30
CA ASP A 37 -11.10 -8.51 -11.33
C ASP A 37 -12.06 -9.57 -10.78
N GLY A 38 -11.96 -9.87 -9.48
CA GLY A 38 -12.85 -10.78 -8.76
C GLY A 38 -12.22 -12.13 -8.46
N PHE A 39 -13.05 -13.12 -8.13
CA PHE A 39 -12.57 -14.48 -7.84
C PHE A 39 -12.34 -15.26 -9.13
N GLY A 40 -11.12 -15.75 -9.30
CA GLY A 40 -10.72 -16.53 -10.48
C GLY A 40 -9.75 -17.65 -10.13
N GLN A 41 -9.62 -18.62 -11.05
CA GLN A 41 -8.63 -19.68 -10.90
C GLN A 41 -7.22 -19.09 -11.12
N TRP A 42 -6.31 -19.39 -10.19
CA TRP A 42 -4.90 -18.99 -10.31
C TRP A 42 -3.99 -20.21 -10.40
N GLU A 43 -2.95 -20.14 -11.24
CA GLU A 43 -2.02 -21.26 -11.43
C GLU A 43 -1.35 -21.65 -10.10
N GLY A 44 -1.40 -22.94 -9.77
CA GLY A 44 -0.81 -23.48 -8.54
C GLY A 44 -1.70 -23.40 -7.31
N HIS A 45 -2.95 -22.94 -7.45
CA HIS A 45 -3.95 -22.99 -6.38
C HIS A 45 -5.12 -23.87 -6.78
N ALA A 46 -5.61 -24.67 -5.83
CA ALA A 46 -6.80 -25.48 -6.01
C ALA A 46 -8.08 -24.62 -5.93
N GLU A 47 -8.10 -23.66 -5.00
CA GLU A 47 -9.24 -22.78 -4.76
C GLU A 47 -9.10 -21.45 -5.54
N PRO A 48 -10.22 -20.84 -5.97
CA PRO A 48 -10.21 -19.51 -6.57
C PRO A 48 -9.66 -18.45 -5.62
N LEU A 49 -8.87 -17.52 -6.17
CA LEU A 49 -8.33 -16.38 -5.42
C LEU A 49 -9.01 -15.10 -5.87
N PHE A 50 -9.22 -14.16 -4.95
CA PHE A 50 -9.60 -12.80 -5.32
C PHE A 50 -8.41 -12.11 -5.98
N THR A 51 -8.65 -11.50 -7.14
CA THR A 51 -7.64 -10.86 -7.97
C THR A 51 -7.99 -9.40 -8.24
N TRP A 52 -6.94 -8.59 -8.28
CA TRP A 52 -6.99 -7.18 -8.64
C TRP A 52 -6.33 -6.98 -9.99
N ASN A 53 -6.84 -6.05 -10.78
CA ASN A 53 -6.10 -5.49 -11.91
C ASN A 53 -5.16 -4.41 -11.38
N VAL A 54 -3.86 -4.59 -11.62
CA VAL A 54 -2.81 -3.73 -11.07
C VAL A 54 -1.89 -3.20 -12.17
N GLU A 55 -1.23 -2.08 -11.88
CA GLU A 55 -0.21 -1.49 -12.74
C GLU A 55 1.10 -1.27 -11.96
N ILE A 56 2.25 -1.50 -12.58
CA ILE A 56 3.56 -1.23 -11.99
C ILE A 56 3.74 0.27 -11.75
N ALA A 57 4.02 0.63 -10.50
CA ALA A 57 4.34 2.00 -10.10
C ALA A 57 5.85 2.30 -10.15
N THR A 58 6.70 1.27 -10.21
CA THR A 58 8.17 1.43 -10.25
C THR A 58 8.70 1.49 -11.68
N GLU A 59 9.48 2.52 -11.99
CA GLU A 59 10.12 2.65 -13.30
C GLU A 59 11.06 1.46 -13.59
N GLY A 60 11.12 1.02 -14.84
CA GLY A 60 11.97 -0.10 -15.27
C GLY A 60 11.52 -1.50 -14.82
N LYS A 61 10.47 -1.64 -13.99
CA LYS A 61 9.95 -2.94 -13.54
C LYS A 61 8.79 -3.46 -14.41
N ALA A 62 8.47 -4.75 -14.30
CA ALA A 62 7.38 -5.39 -15.01
C ALA A 62 6.78 -6.55 -14.17
N LEU A 63 5.51 -6.87 -14.45
CA LEU A 63 4.83 -8.07 -13.99
C LEU A 63 5.12 -9.21 -14.96
N HIS A 64 5.52 -10.34 -14.41
CA HIS A 64 5.91 -11.54 -15.14
C HIS A 64 4.84 -12.61 -14.96
N TYR A 65 4.36 -13.17 -16.07
CA TYR A 65 3.37 -14.24 -16.06
C TYR A 65 3.85 -15.41 -16.91
N ARG A 66 3.50 -16.63 -16.49
CA ARG A 66 3.67 -17.81 -17.31
C ARG A 66 2.57 -17.84 -18.38
N LEU A 67 2.97 -17.87 -19.64
CA LEU A 67 2.07 -17.95 -20.79
C LEU A 67 1.74 -19.42 -21.11
N LYS A 68 0.75 -19.63 -22.00
CA LYS A 68 0.25 -20.97 -22.36
C LYS A 68 1.33 -21.86 -23.02
N ASP A 69 2.33 -21.26 -23.65
CA ASP A 69 3.46 -21.94 -24.26
C ASP A 69 4.59 -22.26 -23.24
N GLY A 70 4.40 -21.91 -21.97
CA GLY A 70 5.38 -22.09 -20.90
C GLY A 70 6.43 -20.97 -20.81
N SER A 71 6.43 -20.00 -21.73
CA SER A 71 7.32 -18.85 -21.66
C SER A 71 6.90 -17.87 -20.56
N ILE A 72 7.82 -16.99 -20.15
CA ILE A 72 7.53 -15.91 -19.20
C ILE A 72 7.41 -14.60 -19.99
N GLY A 73 6.22 -13.99 -19.96
CA GLY A 73 5.97 -12.68 -20.55
C GLY A 73 6.05 -11.57 -19.51
N ALA A 74 6.55 -10.40 -19.91
CA ALA A 74 6.67 -9.21 -19.06
C ALA A 74 5.68 -8.12 -19.47
N PHE A 75 4.94 -7.58 -18.51
CA PHE A 75 3.82 -6.64 -18.73
C PHE A 75 3.86 -5.49 -17.72
N LYS A 76 3.32 -4.34 -18.08
CA LYS A 76 3.22 -3.18 -17.17
C LYS A 76 1.97 -3.22 -16.30
N ALA A 77 0.94 -3.92 -16.74
CA ALA A 77 -0.30 -4.11 -16.01
C ALA A 77 -0.81 -5.54 -16.19
N GLY A 78 -1.63 -5.98 -15.25
CA GLY A 78 -2.23 -7.31 -15.29
C GLY A 78 -2.88 -7.71 -13.96
N PRO A 79 -3.44 -8.92 -13.89
CA PRO A 79 -4.07 -9.41 -12.68
C PRO A 79 -3.03 -9.80 -11.62
N ALA A 80 -3.36 -9.58 -10.35
CA ALA A 80 -2.57 -10.00 -9.20
C ALA A 80 -3.48 -10.47 -8.06
N PRO A 81 -3.29 -11.68 -7.50
CA PRO A 81 -4.06 -12.15 -6.37
C PRO A 81 -3.82 -11.32 -5.11
N ASP A 82 -4.90 -10.95 -4.41
CA ASP A 82 -4.85 -10.11 -3.20
C ASP A 82 -3.99 -10.73 -2.08
N LYS A 83 -3.93 -12.06 -2.01
CA LYS A 83 -3.08 -12.80 -1.09
C LYS A 83 -1.58 -12.49 -1.25
N TYR A 84 -1.16 -12.09 -2.44
CA TYR A 84 0.23 -11.72 -2.76
C TYR A 84 0.48 -10.22 -2.73
N LEU A 85 -0.48 -9.43 -2.24
CA LEU A 85 -0.35 -7.99 -2.15
C LEU A 85 -0.38 -7.56 -0.69
N ARG A 86 0.54 -6.67 -0.35
CA ARG A 86 0.58 -6.00 0.94
C ARG A 86 0.44 -4.51 0.71
N ARG A 87 -0.61 -3.90 1.26
CA ARG A 87 -0.84 -2.46 1.19
C ARG A 87 0.34 -1.69 1.80
N LEU A 88 0.81 -0.66 1.10
CA LEU A 88 1.82 0.29 1.58
C LEU A 88 1.18 1.57 2.14
N THR A 89 0.04 1.96 1.60
CA THR A 89 -0.67 3.17 2.04
C THR A 89 -1.19 2.97 3.47
N PRO A 90 -0.93 3.91 4.41
CA PRO A 90 -1.51 3.87 5.75
C PRO A 90 -3.05 3.80 5.67
N PRO A 91 -3.71 3.20 6.67
CA PRO A 91 -5.16 3.27 6.79
C PRO A 91 -5.64 4.74 6.78
N LYS A 92 -6.77 5.01 6.12
CA LYS A 92 -7.38 6.35 6.11
C LYS A 92 -7.58 6.81 7.56
N GLY A 93 -6.99 7.96 7.90
CA GLY A 93 -7.05 8.57 9.25
C GLY A 93 -5.68 8.70 9.92
N TYR A 94 -4.76 7.75 9.69
CA TYR A 94 -3.49 7.69 10.43
C TYR A 94 -2.59 8.92 10.24
N LEU A 95 -2.57 9.47 9.01
CA LEU A 95 -1.75 10.66 8.70
C LEU A 95 -2.29 11.94 9.34
N MET A 96 -3.62 12.08 9.49
CA MET A 96 -4.19 13.32 10.03
C MET A 96 -3.86 13.49 11.51
N ASP A 97 -3.85 12.38 12.26
CA ASP A 97 -3.53 12.39 13.69
C ASP A 97 -2.07 12.79 13.92
N GLU A 98 -1.12 12.27 13.12
CA GLU A 98 0.31 12.66 13.22
C GLU A 98 0.56 14.13 12.88
N PHE A 99 -0.15 14.70 11.88
CA PHE A 99 -0.02 16.12 11.55
C PHE A 99 -0.60 17.03 12.65
N LEU A 100 -1.74 16.66 13.23
CA LEU A 100 -2.36 17.41 14.33
C LEU A 100 -1.49 17.43 15.60
N GLU A 101 -0.88 16.30 15.95
CA GLU A 101 0.05 16.23 17.09
C GLU A 101 1.30 17.08 16.88
N ALA A 102 1.84 17.09 15.66
CA ALA A 102 3.02 17.90 15.32
C ALA A 102 2.72 19.41 15.31
N GLU A 103 1.53 19.84 14.85
CA GLU A 103 1.10 21.23 14.89
C GLU A 103 0.91 21.72 16.34
N GLN A 104 0.29 20.91 17.20
CA GLN A 104 0.10 21.28 18.60
C GLN A 104 1.44 21.46 19.32
N LEU A 105 2.40 20.55 19.11
CA LEU A 105 3.75 20.68 19.67
C LEU A 105 4.45 21.97 19.21
N GLN A 106 4.32 22.35 17.93
CA GLN A 106 4.93 23.59 17.43
C GLN A 106 4.32 24.84 18.06
N ILE A 107 3.00 24.84 18.30
CA ILE A 107 2.30 25.92 19.00
C ILE A 107 2.81 26.01 20.44
N ASP A 108 2.85 24.89 21.16
CA ASP A 108 3.28 24.85 22.56
C ASP A 108 4.73 25.34 22.73
N PHE A 109 5.64 24.95 21.84
CA PHE A 109 7.03 25.45 21.84
C PHE A 109 7.10 26.95 21.57
N HIS A 110 6.30 27.46 20.62
CA HIS A 110 6.31 28.89 20.30
C HIS A 110 5.76 29.74 21.45
N GLU A 111 4.70 29.29 22.12
CA GLU A 111 4.14 29.97 23.29
C GLU A 111 5.14 30.02 24.45
N GLN A 112 5.89 28.94 24.67
CA GLN A 112 6.90 28.88 25.72
C GLN A 112 8.08 29.83 25.46
N ASP A 113 8.58 29.90 24.22
CA ASP A 113 9.65 30.82 23.82
C ASP A 113 9.22 32.30 23.97
N CYS A 114 7.96 32.61 23.64
CA CYS A 114 7.42 33.97 23.80
C CYS A 114 7.28 34.40 25.26
N LEU A 115 6.95 33.46 26.16
CA LEU A 115 6.81 33.73 27.59
C LEU A 115 8.18 33.97 28.26
N GLU A 116 9.20 33.16 27.97
CA GLU A 116 10.56 33.35 28.51
C GLU A 116 11.20 34.66 28.05
N SER A 117 10.89 35.08 26.81
CA SER A 117 11.35 36.36 26.26
C SER A 117 10.73 37.57 26.97
N ALA A 118 9.48 37.45 27.45
CA ALA A 118 8.76 38.53 28.12
C ALA A 118 9.20 38.73 29.58
N ASP A 119 9.47 37.65 30.32
CA ASP A 119 9.97 37.71 31.70
C ASP A 119 11.40 38.25 31.79
N SER A 120 12.20 38.02 30.75
CA SER A 120 13.56 38.56 30.62
C SER A 120 13.59 40.09 30.47
N LEU A 121 12.51 40.70 29.98
CA LEU A 121 12.40 42.16 29.79
C LEU A 121 11.84 42.91 31.00
N GLN A 122 11.21 42.23 31.97
CA GLN A 122 10.69 42.84 33.20
C GLN A 122 11.70 42.90 34.35
N SER A 123 12.89 42.31 34.18
CA SER A 123 13.95 42.27 35.20
C SER A 123 15.07 43.31 35.00
N LEU A 124 14.88 44.29 34.10
CA LEU A 124 15.75 45.45 33.87
C LEU A 124 15.08 46.74 34.35
#